data_AF-A0A497GUB0-F1
#
_entry.id   AF-A0A497GUB0-F1
#
_cell.length_a   1.000
_cell.length_b   1.000
_cell.length_c   1.000
_cell.angle_alpha   90.00
_cell.angle_beta   90.00
_cell.angle_gamma   90.00
#
_symmetry.space_group_name_H-M   'P 1'
#
loop_
_entity.id
_entity.type
_entity.pdbx_description
1 polymer ?
#
loop_
_entity_poly.entity_id
_entity_poly.type
_entity_poly.pdbx_seq_one_letter_code
_entity_poly.pdbx_strand_id
1 'polypeptide(L)' 'MIAVSGGKDSMGLMYMLSKWSSEYGFSVKALIIDEGIGEGIRNRVKIVDGIAHDMGIDIVHASMKKRIWIYNNRCSKTHA' A
#
# COMPACT_ATOMS: atom_id res chain seq x y z
N MET A 1 -7.81 -6.55 4.12
CA MET A 1 -6.77 -5.70 3.49
C MET A 1 -6.87 -4.32 4.09
N ILE A 2 -5.76 -3.67 4.41
CA ILE A 2 -5.70 -2.39 5.14
C ILE A 2 -4.89 -1.39 4.32
N ALA A 3 -5.39 -0.16 4.19
CA ALA A 3 -4.63 0.93 3.58
C ALA A 3 -3.65 1.52 4.60
N VAL A 4 -2.37 1.62 4.23
CA VAL A 4 -1.29 2.14 5.07
C VAL A 4 -0.57 3.27 4.36
N SER A 5 -0.53 4.44 5.01
CA SER A 5 0.14 5.64 4.48
C SER A 5 1.57 5.81 5.02
N GLY A 6 1.95 5.04 6.04
CA GLY A 6 3.14 5.26 6.87
C GLY A 6 2.90 6.23 8.03
N GLY A 7 1.69 6.77 8.16
CA GLY A 7 1.27 7.55 9.33
C GLY A 7 0.98 6.65 10.54
N LYS A 8 1.18 7.20 11.75
CA LYS A 8 1.06 6.48 13.03
C LYS A 8 -0.25 5.72 13.16
N ASP A 9 -1.38 6.33 12.78
CA ASP A 9 -2.70 5.70 12.94
C ASP A 9 -2.83 4.44 12.08
N SER A 10 -2.47 4.55 10.79
CA SER A 10 -2.54 3.42 9.86
C SER A 10 -1.57 2.29 10.23
N MET A 11 -0.39 2.65 10.77
CA MET A 11 0.61 1.69 11.24
C MET A 11 0.18 1.00 12.54
N GLY A 12 -0.41 1.75 13.48
CA GLY A 12 -1.00 1.21 14.70
C GLY A 12 -2.14 0.25 14.40
N LEU A 13 -3.01 0.60 13.45
CA LEU A 13 -4.08 -0.27 12.98
C LEU A 13 -3.53 -1.57 12.36
N MET A 14 -2.49 -1.47 11.52
CA MET A 14 -1.81 -2.63 10.95
C MET A 14 -1.25 -3.55 12.04
N TYR A 15 -0.63 -2.98 13.08
CA TYR A 15 -0.12 -3.72 14.24
C TYR A 15 -1.20 -4.44 15.03
N MET A 16 -2.29 -3.75 15.36
CA MET A 16 -3.40 -4.37 16.11
C MET A 16 -4.03 -5.51 15.31
N LEU A 17 -4.29 -5.28 14.02
CA LEU A 17 -4.92 -6.29 13.16
C LEU A 17 -3.99 -7.48 12.90
N SER A 18 -2.66 -7.30 12.86
CA SER A 18 -1.74 -8.43 12.71
C SER A 18 -1.72 -9.33 13.94
N LYS A 19 -1.88 -8.77 15.14
CA LYS A 19 -2.00 -9.55 16.38
C LYS A 19 -3.33 -10.31 16.42
N TRP A 20 -4.43 -9.62 16.15
CA TRP A 20 -5.75 -10.26 16.11
C TRP A 20 -5.91 -11.27 14.97
N SER A 21 -5.21 -11.08 13.86
CA SER A 21 -5.16 -12.04 12.75
C SER A 21 -4.74 -13.43 13.22
N SER A 22 -3.72 -13.50 14.09
CA SER A 22 -3.25 -14.76 14.67
C SER A 22 -4.23 -15.38 15.68
N GLU A 23 -5.05 -14.55 16.34
CA GLU A 23 -5.99 -14.97 17.38
C GLU A 23 -7.34 -15.45 16.80
N TYR A 24 -7.86 -14.74 15.79
CA TYR A 24 -9.19 -14.98 15.22
C TYR A 24 -9.17 -15.66 13.84
N GLY A 25 -7.99 -16.00 13.31
CA GLY A 25 -7.85 -16.84 12.12
C GLY A 25 -8.17 -16.16 10.78
N PHE A 26 -8.04 -14.84 10.69
CA PHE A 26 -8.16 -14.11 9.42
C PHE A 26 -6.80 -13.67 8.90
N SER A 27 -6.64 -13.47 7.59
CA SER A 27 -5.39 -12.96 7.00
C SER A 27 -5.35 -11.44 6.90
N VAL A 28 -4.20 -10.83 7.15
CA VAL A 28 -3.96 -9.39 6.94
C VAL A 28 -3.04 -9.17 5.74
N LYS A 29 -3.44 -8.22 4.88
CA LYS A 29 -2.60 -7.67 3.81
C LYS A 29 -2.58 -6.16 3.87
N ALA A 30 -1.42 -5.57 3.69
CA ALA A 30 -1.21 -4.13 3.63
C ALA A 30 -1.31 -3.62 2.18
N LEU A 31 -1.80 -2.39 2.00
CA LEU A 31 -1.81 -1.68 0.73
C LEU A 31 -1.22 -0.28 0.95
N ILE A 32 -0.15 0.05 0.23
CA ILE A 32 0.37 1.40 0.16
C ILE A 32 0.17 1.95 -1.25
N ILE A 33 -0.24 3.22 -1.33
CA ILE A 33 -0.47 3.93 -2.59
C ILE A 33 0.58 5.03 -2.73
N ASP A 34 1.40 4.92 -3.77
CA ASP A 34 2.25 6.00 -4.24
C ASP A 34 1.43 6.94 -5.13
N GLU A 35 1.07 8.09 -4.57
CA GLU A 35 0.36 9.17 -5.25
C GLU A 35 1.22 9.88 -6.30
N GLY A 36 2.55 9.73 -6.25
CA GLY A 36 3.51 10.41 -7.12
C GLY A 36 3.79 11.87 -6.73
N ILE A 37 3.43 12.27 -5.49
CA ILE A 37 3.58 13.64 -5.00
C ILE A 37 4.65 13.71 -3.90
N GLY A 38 5.68 14.52 -4.15
CA GLY A 38 6.77 14.80 -3.21
C GLY A 38 7.78 13.66 -3.05
N GLU A 39 8.98 14.00 -2.56
CA GLU A 39 10.06 13.01 -2.37
C GLU A 39 9.81 12.07 -1.17
N GLY A 40 9.01 12.52 -0.20
CA GLY A 40 8.76 11.78 1.04
C GLY A 40 8.04 10.44 0.85
N ILE A 41 7.33 10.22 -0.26
CA ILE A 41 6.61 8.97 -0.49
C ILE A 41 7.56 7.77 -0.60
N ARG A 42 8.76 7.94 -1.18
CA ARG A 42 9.75 6.85 -1.26
C ARG A 42 10.21 6.39 0.11
N ASN A 43 10.43 7.34 1.03
CA ASN A 43 10.77 7.01 2.42
C ASN A 43 9.61 6.35 3.14
N ARG A 44 8.37 6.84 2.95
CA ARG A 44 7.18 6.21 3.55
C ARG A 44 7.01 4.78 3.07
N VAL A 45 7.14 4.51 1.77
CA VAL A 45 7.07 3.16 1.20
C VAL A 45 8.13 2.25 1.83
N LYS A 46 9.38 2.70 1.91
CA LYS A 46 10.46 1.92 2.56
C LYS A 46 10.17 1.60 4.03
N ILE A 47 9.65 2.56 4.78
CA ILE A 47 9.32 2.38 6.21
C ILE A 47 8.19 1.36 6.35
N VAL A 48 7.12 1.49 5.56
CA VAL A 48 5.99 0.57 5.61
C VAL A 48 6.40 -0.82 5.17
N ASP A 49 7.23 -0.96 4.13
CA ASP A 49 7.78 -2.23 3.69
C ASP A 49 8.58 -2.94 4.78
N GLY A 50 9.51 -2.23 5.42
CA GLY A 50 10.33 -2.81 6.49
C GLY A 50 9.45 -3.32 7.63
N ILE A 51 8.50 -2.51 8.07
CA ILE A 51 7.62 -2.88 9.18
C ILE A 51 6.68 -4.03 8.78
N ALA A 52 6.11 -4.01 7.58
CA ALA A 52 5.25 -5.10 7.11
C ALA A 52 6.05 -6.42 6.99
N HIS A 53 7.27 -6.35 6.46
CA HIS A 53 8.18 -7.49 6.38
C HIS A 53 8.52 -8.07 7.77
N ASP A 54 8.90 -7.22 8.73
CA ASP A 54 9.21 -7.64 10.09
C ASP A 54 8.02 -8.28 10.81
N MET A 55 6.80 -7.91 10.41
CA MET A 55 5.56 -8.46 10.92
C MET A 55 5.05 -9.70 10.14
N GLY A 56 5.73 -10.09 9.05
CA GLY A 56 5.30 -11.19 8.17
C GLY A 56 4.01 -10.89 7.40
N ILE A 57 3.72 -9.62 7.11
CA ILE A 57 2.52 -9.18 6.40
C ILE A 57 2.82 -8.96 4.93
N ASP A 58 2.02 -9.58 4.06
CA ASP A 58 2.01 -9.31 2.63
C ASP A 58 1.64 -7.84 2.35
N ILE A 59 2.47 -7.15 1.57
CA ILE A 59 2.22 -5.78 1.16
C ILE A 59 2.02 -5.65 -0.35
N VAL A 60 1.00 -4.87 -0.73
CA VAL A 60 0.69 -4.51 -2.11
C VAL A 60 1.06 -3.06 -2.33
N HIS A 61 1.80 -2.79 -3.41
CA HIS A 61 2.16 -1.44 -3.85
C HIS A 61 1.31 -1.04 -5.04
N ALA A 62 0.53 0.02 -4.88
CA ALA A 62 -0.16 0.66 -5.99
C ALA A 62 0.51 1.99 -6.32
N SER A 63 0.60 2.32 -7.60
CA SER A 63 1.08 3.64 -8.06
C SER A 63 -0.01 4.33 -8.86
N MET A 64 -0.38 5.54 -8.43
CA MET A 64 -1.37 6.36 -9.10
C MET A 64 -0.84 6.86 -10.45
N LYS A 65 0.43 7.25 -10.53
CA LYS A 65 1.09 7.63 -11.79
C LYS A 65 1.04 6.53 -12.83
N LYS A 66 1.33 5.28 -12.44
CA LYS A 66 1.23 4.10 -13.32
C LYS A 66 -0.22 3.86 -13.76
N ARG A 67 -1.18 3.99 -12.84
CA ARG A 67 -2.62 3.80 -13.12
C ARG A 67 -3.15 4.83 -14.13
N ILE A 68 -2.81 6.10 -13.95
CA ILE A 68 -3.18 7.20 -14.86
C ILE A 68 -2.54 7.00 -16.24
N TRP A 69 -1.26 6.62 -16.29
CA TRP A 69 -0.59 6.33 -17.56
C TRP A 69 -1.28 5.19 -18.34
N ILE A 70 -1.66 4.10 -17.67
CA ILE A 70 -2.40 2.99 -18.32
C ILE A 70 -3.75 3.48 -18.84
N TYR A 71 -4.47 4.30 -18.07
CA TYR A 71 -5.77 4.84 -18.48
C TYR A 71 -5.65 5.68 -19.76
N ASN A 72 -4.72 6.64 -19.78
CA ASN A 72 -4.51 7.51 -20.94
C ASN A 72 -4.11 6.73 -22.20
N ASN A 73 -3.29 5.68 -22.06
CA ASN A 73 -2.84 4.84 -23.20
C ASN A 73 -3.88 3.81 -23.68
N ARG A 74 -4.96 3.58 -22.92
CA ARG A 74 -6.10 2.80 -23.42
C ARG A 74 -7.07 3.68 -24.19
N CYS A 75 -7.36 4.89 -23.70
CA CYS A 75 -8.26 5.83 -24.38
C CYS A 75 -7.71 6.31 -25.74
N SER A 76 -6.39 6.39 -25.90
CA SER A 76 -5.78 6.74 -27.19
C SER A 76 -5.86 5.63 -28.25
N LYS A 77 -6.17 4.38 -27.88
CA LYS A 77 -6.33 3.26 -28.81
C LYS A 77 -7.77 3.04 -29.29
N THR A 78 -8.74 3.75 -28.73
CA THR A 78 -10.16 3.66 -29.12
C THR A 78 -10.60 4.77 -30.09
N HIS A 79 -9.66 5.60 -30.56
CA HIS A 79 -9.90 6.67 -31.53
C HIS A 79 -9.00 6.57 -32.78
N ALA A 80 -8.50 5.38 -33.10
CA ALA A 80 -7.78 5.09 -34.35
C ALA A 80 -8.63 4.21 -35.27
#